data_AF-A0A926D927-F1
#
_entry.id   AF-A0A926D927-F1
#
_cell.length_a   1.000
_cell.length_b   1.000
_cell.length_c   1.000
_cell.angle_alpha   90.00
_cell.angle_beta   90.00
_cell.angle_gamma   90.00
#
_symmetry.space_group_name_H-M   'P 1'
#
loop_
_entity.id
_entity.type
_entity.pdbx_description
1 polymer ?
#
loop_
_entity_poly.entity_id
_entity_poly.type
_entity_poly.pdbx_seq_one_letter_code
_entity_poly.pdbx_strand_id
1 'polypeptide(L)'
;MNMQDVTAIYKMLNWENPDEIQLEGLKFAKKIDDLSLLIQPPAPPSVWEQCANILSEKSDMQLKPYLSQLLEWLQDINWPGAITIAKRLKTYSGEGLAIALENAVKSTQKRCLKMSE
;
A
#
# COMPACT_ATOMS: atom_id res chain seq x y z
N MET A 1 -0.77 -11.03 -14.69
CA MET A 1 -1.76 -11.59 -13.75
C MET A 1 -3.10 -10.91 -14.04
N ASN A 2 -4.22 -11.65 -14.08
CA ASN A 2 -5.53 -11.05 -14.36
C ASN A 2 -6.26 -10.67 -13.05
N MET A 3 -7.38 -9.94 -13.14
CA MET A 3 -8.14 -9.47 -11.98
C MET A 3 -8.73 -10.62 -11.12
N GLN A 4 -9.08 -11.75 -11.73
CA GLN A 4 -9.61 -12.90 -11.01
C GLN A 4 -8.52 -13.57 -10.16
N ASP A 5 -7.31 -13.69 -10.70
CA ASP A 5 -6.14 -14.20 -9.98
C ASP A 5 -5.85 -13.34 -8.74
N VAL A 6 -5.85 -12.01 -8.91
CA VAL A 6 -5.59 -11.04 -7.83
C VAL A 6 -6.67 -11.11 -6.75
N THR A 7 -7.93 -11.22 -7.16
CA THR A 7 -9.05 -11.37 -6.21
C THR A 7 -8.93 -12.65 -5.39
N ALA A 8 -8.47 -13.76 -6.01
CA ALA A 8 -8.22 -15.01 -5.28
C ALA A 8 -7.09 -14.83 -4.25
N ILE A 9 -6.02 -14.13 -4.63
CA ILE A 9 -4.91 -13.81 -3.72
C ILE A 9 -5.42 -13.01 -2.51
N TYR A 10 -6.24 -11.98 -2.71
CA TYR A 10 -6.80 -11.21 -1.58
C TYR A 10 -7.61 -12.09 -0.62
N LYS A 11 -8.41 -13.01 -1.17
CA LYS A 11 -9.17 -13.93 -0.34
C LYS A 11 -8.26 -14.79 0.53
N MET A 12 -7.11 -15.23 0.01
CA MET A 12 -6.14 -16.02 0.78
C MET A 12 -5.43 -15.20 1.86
N LEU A 13 -5.13 -13.93 1.57
CA LEU A 13 -4.44 -13.00 2.48
C LEU A 13 -5.29 -12.50 3.66
N ASN A 14 -6.60 -12.76 3.68
CA ASN A 14 -7.46 -12.37 4.80
C ASN A 14 -6.94 -13.02 6.10
N TRP A 15 -6.69 -12.22 7.14
CA TRP A 15 -6.25 -12.70 8.46
C TRP A 15 -7.20 -13.69 9.14
N GLU A 16 -8.43 -13.83 8.64
CA GLU A 16 -9.42 -14.79 9.15
C GLU A 16 -9.15 -16.22 8.65
N ASN A 17 -8.30 -16.36 7.64
CA ASN A 17 -7.90 -17.68 7.15
C ASN A 17 -6.84 -18.33 8.02
N PRO A 18 -6.73 -19.67 7.98
CA PRO A 18 -5.60 -20.38 8.56
C PRO A 18 -4.26 -19.90 8.00
N ASP A 19 -3.22 -19.93 8.83
CA ASP A 19 -1.86 -19.50 8.48
C ASP A 19 -1.33 -20.15 7.20
N GLU A 20 -1.63 -21.44 6.97
CA GLU A 20 -1.21 -22.16 5.76
C GLU A 20 -1.73 -21.50 4.47
N ILE A 21 -3.00 -21.07 4.48
CA ILE A 21 -3.64 -20.41 3.34
C ILE A 21 -3.06 -19.00 3.16
N GLN A 22 -2.84 -18.28 4.25
CA GLN A 22 -2.19 -16.95 4.19
C GLN A 22 -0.77 -17.05 3.64
N LEU A 23 0.02 -18.04 4.09
CA LEU A 23 1.38 -18.28 3.61
C LEU A 23 1.42 -18.61 2.12
N GLU A 24 0.44 -19.36 1.62
CA GLU A 24 0.32 -19.62 0.19
C GLU A 24 -0.08 -18.34 -0.59
N GLY A 25 -1.03 -17.57 -0.06
CA GLY A 25 -1.42 -16.27 -0.60
C GLY A 25 -0.24 -15.31 -0.71
N LEU A 26 0.61 -15.25 0.32
CA LEU A 26 1.84 -14.44 0.35
C LEU A 26 2.81 -14.84 -0.78
N LYS A 27 2.96 -16.15 -1.06
CA LYS A 27 3.81 -16.63 -2.17
C LYS A 27 3.31 -16.13 -3.53
N PHE A 28 2.00 -16.09 -3.74
CA PHE A 28 1.42 -15.56 -4.97
C PHE A 28 1.49 -14.04 -5.04
N ALA A 29 1.16 -13.35 -3.94
CA ALA A 29 1.18 -11.90 -3.86
C ALA A 29 2.58 -11.31 -4.11
N LYS A 30 3.66 -11.98 -3.67
CA LYS A 30 5.04 -11.56 -3.93
C LYS A 30 5.40 -11.54 -5.44
N LYS A 31 4.66 -12.28 -6.28
CA LYS A 31 4.82 -12.33 -7.74
C LYS A 31 4.01 -11.27 -8.49
N ILE A 32 3.27 -10.41 -7.78
CA ILE A 32 2.55 -9.29 -8.39
C ILE A 32 3.58 -8.20 -8.76
N ASP A 33 3.66 -7.89 -10.05
CA ASP A 33 4.55 -6.86 -10.58
C ASP A 33 3.97 -5.44 -10.38
N ASP A 34 2.67 -5.28 -10.62
CA ASP A 34 1.98 -4.00 -10.42
C ASP A 34 1.63 -3.79 -8.94
N LEU A 35 2.48 -3.04 -8.24
CA LEU A 35 2.34 -2.79 -6.82
C LEU A 35 1.10 -1.96 -6.47
N SER A 36 0.47 -1.27 -7.43
CA SER A 36 -0.79 -0.54 -7.16
C SER A 36 -1.89 -1.48 -6.67
N LEU A 37 -1.85 -2.76 -7.08
CA LEU A 37 -2.77 -3.79 -6.63
C LEU A 37 -2.54 -4.20 -5.18
N LEU A 38 -1.42 -3.84 -4.56
CA LEU A 38 -1.15 -4.11 -3.15
C LEU A 38 -1.32 -2.86 -2.28
N ILE A 39 -1.50 -1.68 -2.86
CA ILE A 39 -1.64 -0.42 -2.13
C ILE A 39 -3.12 -0.20 -1.86
N GLN A 40 -3.54 -0.43 -0.62
CA GLN A 40 -4.94 -0.30 -0.18
C GLN A 40 -5.90 -1.01 -1.16
N PRO A 41 -5.71 -2.33 -1.35
CA PRO A 41 -6.50 -3.06 -2.33
C PRO A 41 -7.99 -2.89 -2.06
N PRO A 42 -8.85 -3.01 -3.09
CA PRO A 42 -10.31 -2.97 -2.94
C PRO A 42 -10.83 -4.26 -2.29
N ALA A 43 -10.38 -4.49 -1.07
CA ALA A 43 -10.59 -5.66 -0.23
C ALA A 43 -10.77 -5.18 1.22
N PRO A 44 -11.36 -6.01 2.11
CA PRO A 44 -11.51 -5.65 3.50
C PRO A 44 -10.17 -5.31 4.17
N PRO A 45 -10.16 -4.49 5.24
CA PRO A 45 -8.95 -4.14 5.98
C PRO A 45 -8.13 -5.35 6.47
N SER A 46 -8.76 -6.52 6.61
CA SER A 46 -8.09 -7.78 6.99
C SER A 46 -7.07 -8.29 5.97
N VAL A 47 -7.09 -7.78 4.74
CA VAL A 47 -6.11 -8.10 3.68
C VAL A 47 -4.93 -7.12 3.69
N TRP A 48 -5.18 -5.90 4.17
CA TRP A 48 -4.29 -4.75 4.00
C TRP A 48 -2.95 -4.93 4.71
N GLU A 49 -2.95 -5.55 5.89
CA GLU A 49 -1.73 -5.76 6.67
C GLU A 49 -0.69 -6.61 5.92
N GLN A 50 -1.12 -7.71 5.31
CA GLN A 50 -0.22 -8.58 4.54
C GLN A 50 0.29 -7.88 3.28
N CYS A 51 -0.57 -7.10 2.62
CA CYS A 51 -0.15 -6.27 1.48
C CYS A 51 0.91 -5.23 1.89
N ALA A 52 0.72 -4.56 3.03
CA ALA A 52 1.69 -3.61 3.57
C ALA A 52 3.03 -4.27 3.91
N ASN A 53 3.01 -5.49 4.47
CA ASN A 53 4.22 -6.26 4.74
C ASN A 53 4.99 -6.54 3.44
N ILE A 54 4.30 -7.00 2.39
CA ILE A 54 4.94 -7.25 1.07
C ILE A 54 5.53 -5.96 0.49
N LEU A 55 4.79 -4.85 0.54
CA LEU A 55 5.26 -3.55 0.08
C LEU A 55 6.50 -3.08 0.84
N SER A 56 6.57 -3.36 2.15
CA SER A 56 7.71 -3.01 2.99
C SER A 56 9.02 -3.68 2.58
N GLU A 57 8.93 -4.86 1.96
CA GLU A 57 10.10 -5.61 1.46
C GLU A 57 10.61 -5.09 0.11
N LYS A 58 9.85 -4.23 -0.59
CA LYS A 58 10.24 -3.74 -1.93
C LYS A 58 11.32 -2.67 -1.86
N SER A 59 12.17 -2.63 -2.89
CA SER A 59 13.25 -1.64 -2.99
C SER A 59 12.73 -0.22 -3.25
N ASP A 60 13.54 0.80 -2.93
CA ASP A 60 13.17 2.20 -3.19
C ASP A 60 12.87 2.46 -4.67
N MET A 61 13.58 1.78 -5.58
CA MET A 61 13.36 1.85 -7.02
C MET A 61 11.97 1.35 -7.41
N GLN A 62 11.52 0.24 -6.82
CA GLN A 62 10.21 -0.33 -7.09
C GLN A 62 9.07 0.51 -6.49
N LEU A 63 9.30 1.13 -5.32
CA LEU A 63 8.29 1.95 -4.65
C LEU A 63 8.19 3.37 -5.22
N LYS A 64 9.24 3.87 -5.87
CA LYS A 64 9.32 5.25 -6.40
C LYS A 64 8.08 5.71 -7.20
N PRO A 65 7.53 4.90 -8.12
CA PRO A 65 6.35 5.32 -8.90
C PRO A 65 5.07 5.48 -8.06
N TYR A 66 5.05 4.90 -6.85
CA TYR A 66 3.87 4.74 -6.02
C TYR A 66 3.91 5.59 -4.75
N LEU A 67 4.93 6.44 -4.57
CA LEU A 67 5.13 7.22 -3.33
C LEU A 67 3.89 8.03 -2.91
N SER A 68 3.19 8.64 -3.86
CA SER A 68 1.95 9.38 -3.56
C SER A 68 0.88 8.48 -2.94
N GLN A 69 0.66 7.28 -3.49
CA GLN A 69 -0.32 6.32 -2.97
C GLN A 69 0.14 5.71 -1.63
N LEU A 70 1.44 5.48 -1.46
CA LEU A 70 2.01 5.02 -0.19
C LEU A 70 1.85 6.05 0.93
N LEU A 71 1.91 7.36 0.61
CA LEU A 71 1.66 8.43 1.57
C LEU A 71 0.20 8.49 2.01
N GLU A 72 -0.76 7.96 1.24
CA GLU A 72 -2.17 7.92 1.63
C GLU A 72 -2.41 7.04 2.85
N TRP A 73 -1.59 6.01 3.07
CA TRP A 73 -1.60 5.20 4.29
C TRP A 73 -1.38 6.01 5.58
N LEU A 74 -0.78 7.20 5.48
CA LEU A 74 -0.52 8.07 6.62
C LEU A 74 -1.73 8.92 7.03
N GLN A 75 -2.83 8.88 6.27
CA GLN A 75 -4.06 9.62 6.58
C GLN A 75 -4.77 9.09 7.82
N ASP A 76 -4.73 7.77 8.03
CA ASP A 76 -5.26 7.12 9.23
C ASP A 76 -4.29 6.04 9.72
N ILE A 77 -3.59 6.34 10.81
CA ILE A 77 -2.59 5.44 11.38
C ILE A 77 -3.20 4.16 11.98
N ASN A 78 -4.53 4.11 12.13
CA ASN A 78 -5.25 2.92 12.60
C ASN A 78 -5.52 1.91 11.48
N TRP A 79 -5.29 2.25 10.20
CA TRP A 79 -5.45 1.29 9.11
C TRP A 79 -4.44 0.13 9.23
N PRO A 80 -4.88 -1.14 9.05
CA PRO A 80 -3.99 -2.30 9.16
C PRO A 80 -2.84 -2.25 8.16
N GLY A 81 -1.62 -2.03 8.63
CA GLY A 81 -0.43 -1.85 7.79
C GLY A 81 0.07 -0.40 7.67
N ALA A 82 -0.67 0.61 8.14
CA ALA A 82 -0.26 2.01 8.07
C ALA A 82 1.08 2.26 8.78
N ILE A 83 1.26 1.71 9.98
CA ILE A 83 2.52 1.81 10.73
C ILE A 83 3.67 1.11 9.99
N THR A 84 3.41 -0.02 9.33
CA THR A 84 4.39 -0.74 8.52
C THR A 84 4.86 0.10 7.35
N ILE A 85 3.93 0.71 6.61
CA ILE A 85 4.26 1.63 5.51
C ILE A 85 4.99 2.87 6.02
N ALA A 86 4.55 3.47 7.13
CA ALA A 86 5.22 4.62 7.73
C ALA A 86 6.69 4.32 8.09
N LYS A 87 6.95 3.17 8.71
CA LYS A 87 8.31 2.70 9.00
C LYS A 87 9.13 2.51 7.72
N ARG A 88 8.54 1.93 6.67
CA ARG A 88 9.23 1.74 5.39
C ARG A 88 9.56 3.06 4.69
N LEU A 89 8.66 4.04 4.73
CA LEU A 89 8.89 5.37 4.17
C LEU A 89 9.98 6.12 4.95
N LYS A 90 10.06 5.93 6.27
CA LYS A 90 11.13 6.51 7.10
C LYS A 90 12.53 6.04 6.68
N THR A 91 12.67 4.84 6.13
CA THR A 91 13.95 4.30 5.64
C THR A 91 14.15 4.50 4.14
N TYR A 92 13.23 5.17 3.45
CA TYR A 92 13.35 5.44 2.01
C TYR A 92 14.49 6.44 1.77
N SER A 93 15.40 6.09 0.87
CA SER A 93 16.55 6.91 0.51
C SER A 93 16.26 7.81 -0.70
N GLY A 94 16.74 9.06 -0.62
CA GLY A 94 16.65 10.01 -1.73
C GLY A 94 15.50 11.01 -1.65
N GLU A 95 15.55 12.00 -2.54
CA GLU A 95 14.68 13.19 -2.52
C GLU A 95 13.27 12.93 -3.03
N GLY A 96 13.04 11.78 -3.69
CA GLY A 96 11.74 11.44 -4.28
C GLY A 96 10.59 11.46 -3.27
N LEU A 97 10.85 11.04 -2.02
CA LEU A 97 9.87 11.08 -0.94
C LEU A 97 9.49 12.51 -0.55
N ALA A 98 10.46 13.41 -0.45
CA ALA A 98 10.21 14.82 -0.13
C ALA A 98 9.33 15.48 -1.20
N ILE A 99 9.65 15.26 -2.48
CA ILE A 99 8.87 15.76 -3.61
C ILE A 99 7.44 15.20 -3.58
N ALA A 100 7.28 13.90 -3.34
CA ALA A 100 5.96 13.27 -3.26
C ALA A 100 5.13 13.84 -2.09
N LEU A 101 5.75 14.05 -0.93
CA LEU A 101 5.11 14.64 0.24
C LEU A 101 4.65 16.07 -0.01
N GLU A 102 5.51 16.91 -0.59
CA GLU A 102 5.14 18.28 -0.97
C GLU A 102 3.95 18.31 -1.93
N ASN A 103 3.94 17.40 -2.92
CA ASN A 103 2.84 17.29 -3.87
C ASN A 103 1.55 16.84 -3.18
N ALA A 104 1.62 15.90 -2.25
CA ALA A 104 0.47 15.45 -1.46
C ALA A 104 -0.14 16.62 -0.67
N VAL A 105 0.68 17.42 0.03
CA VAL A 105 0.24 18.61 0.79
C VAL A 105 -0.38 19.67 -0.12
N LYS A 106 0.23 19.96 -1.27
CA LYS A 106 -0.33 20.92 -2.24
C LYS A 106 -1.68 20.45 -2.79
N SER A 107 -1.85 19.14 -2.99
CA SER A 107 -3.08 18.57 -3.53
C SER A 107 -4.26 18.65 -2.56
N THR A 108 -4.02 18.47 -1.25
CA THR A 108 -5.07 18.58 -0.21
C THR A 108 -5.51 20.03 -0.04
N GLN A 109 -4.58 20.99 -0.04
CA GLN A 109 -4.90 22.42 0.01
C GLN A 109 -5.83 22.84 -1.15
N LYS A 110 -5.55 22.37 -2.37
CA LYS A 110 -6.42 22.63 -3.53
C LYS A 110 -7.81 22.00 -3.37
N ARG A 111 -7.92 20.81 -2.78
CA ARG A 111 -9.22 20.17 -2.52
C ARG A 111 -10.03 20.95 -1.49
N CYS A 112 -9.42 21.40 -0.39
CA CYS A 112 -10.09 22.22 0.62
C CYS A 112 -10.63 23.54 0.04
N LEU A 113 -9.86 24.21 -0.83
CA LEU A 113 -10.28 25.46 -1.47
C LEU A 113 -11.42 25.27 -2.49
N LYS A 114 -11.48 24.13 -3.19
CA LYS A 114 -12.57 23.80 -4.12
C LYS A 114 -13.85 23.31 -3.45
N MET A 115 -13.79 22.92 -2.17
CA MET A 115 -14.95 22.52 -1.39
C MET A 115 -15.62 23.72 -0.68
N SER A 116 -14.99 24.90 -0.74
CA SER A 116 -15.50 26.17 -0.20
C SER A 116 -16.18 27.07 -1.25
N GLU A 117 -16.31 26.59 -2.49
CA GLU A 117 -17.04 27.23 -3.60
C GLU A 117 -18.35 26.45 -3.88
#